data_AF-A0A0D2ZS89-F1
#
_entry.id   AF-A0A0D2ZS89-F1
#
_cell.length_a   1.000
_cell.length_b   1.000
_cell.length_c   1.000
_cell.angle_alpha   90.00
_cell.angle_beta   90.00
_cell.angle_gamma   90.00
#
_symmetry.space_group_name_H-M   'P 1'
#
loop_
_entity.id
_entity.type
_entity.pdbx_description
1 polymer ?
#
loop_
_entity_poly.entity_id
_entity_poly.type
_entity_poly.pdbx_seq_one_letter_code
_entity_poly.pdbx_strand_id
1 'polypeptide(L)' 'MIARLCERGMMWEAEGLFEDMCSDKDLSPPPDVSTFRSMVNGYVRSGRVDDAIKISNKLAILKLRKVSIYED' A
#
# COMPACT_ATOMS: atom_id res chain seq x y z
N MET A 1 -6.48 8.90 -4.76
CA MET A 1 -5.40 9.90 -4.61
C MET A 1 -4.03 9.27 -4.82
N ILE A 2 -3.65 8.23 -4.04
CA ILE A 2 -2.35 7.55 -4.11
C ILE A 2 -1.94 7.17 -5.55
N ALA A 3 -2.82 6.53 -6.32
CA ALA A 3 -2.54 6.15 -7.70
C ALA A 3 -2.02 7.33 -8.54
N ARG A 4 -2.65 8.50 -8.43
CA ARG A 4 -2.25 9.71 -9.18
C ARG A 4 -0.91 10.28 -8.70
N LEU A 5 -0.64 10.21 -7.40
CA LEU A 5 0.64 10.64 -6.83
C LEU A 5 1.78 9.73 -7.32
N CYS A 6 1.59 8.41 -7.27
CA CYS A 6 2.53 7.42 -7.81
C CYS A 6 2.75 7.60 -9.32
N GLU A 7 1.69 7.86 -10.09
CA GLU A 7 1.78 8.11 -11.54
C GLU A 7 2.67 9.31 -11.88
N ARG A 8 2.62 10.35 -11.04
CA ARG A 8 3.40 11.59 -11.16
C ARG A 8 4.79 11.51 -10.53
N GLY A 9 5.16 10.37 -9.92
CA GLY A 9 6.42 10.21 -9.21
C GLY A 9 6.50 10.94 -7.86
N MET A 10 5.37 11.45 -7.36
CA MET A 10 5.25 12.12 -6.06
C MET A 10 5.18 11.06 -4.95
N MET A 11 6.26 10.28 -4.81
CA MET A 11 6.28 9.10 -3.94
C MET A 11 6.27 9.46 -2.47
N TRP A 12 6.85 10.59 -2.07
CA TRP A 12 6.86 11.03 -0.67
C TRP A 12 5.44 11.33 -0.16
N GLU A 13 4.65 12.07 -0.94
CA GLU A 13 3.25 12.36 -0.61
C GLU A 13 2.38 11.10 -0.67
N ALA A 14 2.65 10.20 -1.62
CA ALA A 14 1.97 8.91 -1.69
C ALA A 14 2.26 8.04 -0.45
N GLU A 15 3.51 8.05 0.04
CA GLU A 15 3.94 7.35 1.24
C GLU A 15 3.24 7.86 2.49
N GLY A 16 3.22 9.18 2.70
CA GLY A 16 2.52 9.77 3.85
C GLY A 16 1.04 9.40 3.87
N LEU A 17 0.34 9.58 2.74
CA LEU A 17 -1.08 9.23 2.68
C LEU A 17 -1.32 7.72 2.89
N PHE A 18 -0.41 6.88 2.37
CA PHE A 18 -0.51 5.43 2.55
C PHE A 18 -0.29 5.01 4.01
N GLU A 19 0.60 5.68 4.72
CA GLU A 19 0.86 5.45 6.15
C GLU A 19 -0.31 5.89 7.01
N ASP A 20 -0.91 7.05 6.70
CA ASP A 20 -2.14 7.52 7.34
C ASP A 20 -3.28 6.49 7.18
N MET A 21 -3.47 5.98 5.96
CA MET A 21 -4.46 4.92 5.66
C MET A 21 -4.18 3.60 6.39
N CYS A 22 -2.92 3.31 6.73
CA CYS A 22 -2.55 2.10 7.47
C CYS A 22 -2.71 2.25 8.98
N SER A 23 -2.54 3.48 9.49
CA SER A 23 -2.43 3.76 10.93
C SER A 23 -3.76 4.15 11.55
N ASP A 24 -4.60 4.87 10.81
CA ASP A 24 -5.87 5.38 11.31
C ASP A 24 -7.04 4.67 10.63
N LYS A 25 -7.78 3.87 11.42
CA LYS A 25 -8.95 3.12 10.93
C LYS A 25 -10.21 3.98 10.80
N ASP A 26 -10.21 5.16 11.40
CA ASP A 26 -11.39 6.02 11.54
C ASP A 26 -11.34 7.21 10.56
N LEU A 27 -10.14 7.64 10.13
CA LEU A 27 -9.95 8.76 9.20
C LEU A 27 -10.01 8.39 7.71
N SER A 28 -9.74 7.13 7.34
CA SER A 28 -9.68 6.72 5.93
C SER A 28 -10.03 5.25 5.73
N PRO A 29 -10.73 4.87 4.64
CA PRO A 29 -10.90 3.47 4.32
C PRO A 29 -9.52 2.79 4.19
N PRO A 30 -9.38 1.54 4.71
CA PRO A 30 -8.11 0.84 4.68
C PRO A 30 -7.64 0.63 3.23
N PRO A 31 -6.31 0.60 2.99
CA PRO A 31 -5.78 0.45 1.65
C PRO A 31 -6.22 -0.87 1.03
N ASP A 32 -6.77 -0.79 -0.18
CA ASP A 32 -7.20 -1.94 -0.95
C ASP A 32 -6.09 -2.46 -1.89
N VAL A 33 -6.35 -3.57 -2.58
CA VAL A 33 -5.39 -4.18 -3.50
C VAL A 33 -4.93 -3.20 -4.59
N SER A 34 -5.80 -2.30 -5.05
CA SER A 34 -5.46 -1.31 -6.08
C SER A 34 -4.47 -0.26 -5.56
N THR A 35 -4.61 0.12 -4.29
CA THR A 35 -3.72 1.04 -3.58
C THR A 35 -2.32 0.45 -3.45
N PHE A 36 -2.20 -0.79 -2.98
CA PHE A 36 -0.92 -1.49 -2.90
C PHE A 36 -0.27 -1.66 -4.27
N ARG A 37 -1.04 -2.04 -5.30
CA ARG A 37 -0.51 -2.15 -6.67
C ARG A 37 0.05 -0.83 -7.18
N SER A 38 -0.63 0.28 -6.88
CA SER A 38 -0.17 1.62 -7.26
C SER A 38 1.16 1.97 -6.60
N MET A 39 1.31 1.71 -5.30
CA MET A 39 2.55 1.93 -4.55
C MET A 39 3.69 1.10 -5.13
N VAL A 40 3.48 -0.21 -5.34
CA VAL A 40 4.48 -1.11 -5.94
C VAL A 40 4.96 -0.60 -7.29
N ASN A 41 4.04 -0.21 -8.17
CA ASN A 41 4.41 0.33 -9.48
C ASN A 41 5.17 1.66 -9.37
N GLY A 42 4.76 2.55 -8.45
CA GLY A 42 5.46 3.79 -8.17
C GLY A 42 6.91 3.55 -7.76
N TYR A 43 7.14 2.66 -6.79
CA TYR A 43 8.49 2.29 -6.34
C TYR A 43 9.36 1.70 -7.45
N VAL A 44 8.82 0.76 -8.24
CA VAL A 44 9.56 0.15 -9.36
C VAL A 44 9.97 1.21 -10.37
N ARG A 45 9.06 2.14 -10.73
CA ARG A 45 9.35 3.23 -11.67
C ARG A 45 10.39 4.22 -11.13
N SER A 46 10.49 4.37 -9.81
CA SER A 46 11.53 5.18 -9.15
C SER A 46 12.83 4.41 -8.89
N GLY A 47 12.96 3.16 -9.34
CA GLY A 47 14.13 2.31 -9.08
C GLY A 47 14.25 1.80 -7.63
N ARG A 48 13.24 2.05 -6.79
CA ARG A 48 13.19 1.66 -5.36
C ARG A 48 12.62 0.26 -5.19
N VAL A 49 13.25 -0.74 -5.84
CA VAL A 49 12.71 -2.11 -5.93
C VAL A 49 12.52 -2.78 -4.56
N ASP A 50 13.45 -2.57 -3.62
CA ASP A 50 13.34 -3.16 -2.28
C ASP A 50 12.10 -2.68 -1.52
N ASP A 51 11.73 -1.42 -1.69
CA ASP A 51 10.51 -0.86 -1.08
C ASP A 51 9.25 -1.43 -1.74
N ALA A 52 9.29 -1.67 -3.05
CA ALA A 52 8.22 -2.36 -3.77
C ALA A 52 7.97 -3.78 -3.19
N ILE A 53 9.05 -4.52 -2.93
CA ILE A 53 8.98 -5.87 -2.35
C ILE A 53 8.39 -5.84 -0.94
N LYS A 54 8.84 -4.92 -0.07
CA LYS A 54 8.32 -4.77 1.30
C LYS A 54 6.80 -4.54 1.30
N ILE A 55 6.32 -3.66 0.43
CA ILE A 55 4.89 -3.33 0.33
C ILE A 55 4.07 -4.51 -0.21
N SER A 56 4.60 -5.25 -1.19
CA SER A 56 3.97 -6.47 -1.69
C SER A 56 3.82 -7.53 -0.58
N ASN A 57 4.86 -7.71 0.24
CA ASN A 57 4.83 -8.64 1.38
C ASN A 57 3.82 -8.22 2.45
N LYS A 58 3.69 -6.91 2.73
CA LYS A 58 2.68 -6.39 3.66
C LYS A 58 1.25 -6.76 3.21
N LEU A 59 0.94 -6.64 1.93
CA LEU A 59 -0.37 -7.05 1.38
C LEU A 59 -0.60 -8.57 1.54
N ALA A 60 0.41 -9.40 1.26
CA ALA A 60 0.30 -10.85 1.41
C ALA A 60 -0.03 -11.24 2.86
N ILE A 61 0.66 -10.63 3.83
CA ILE A 61 0.40 -10.85 5.26
C ILE A 61 -1.02 -10.41 5.65
N LEU A 62 -1.48 -9.25 5.19
CA LEU A 62 -2.84 -8.76 5.47
C LEU A 62 -3.91 -9.72 4.92
N LYS A 63 -3.71 -10.27 3.72
CA LYS A 63 -4.64 -11.25 3.14
C LYS A 63 -4.63 -12.57 3.92
N LEU A 64 -3.47 -13.06 4.32
CA LEU A 64 -3.35 -14.29 5.12
C LEU A 64 -4.00 -14.14 6.50
N ARG A 65 -3.82 -12.98 7.16
CA ARG A 65 -4.51 -12.68 8.43
C ARG A 65 -6.02 -12.71 8.27
N LYS A 66 -6.58 -12.11 7.21
CA LYS A 66 -8.02 -12.19 6.97
C LYS A 66 -8.49 -13.65 6.87
N VAL A 67 -7.76 -14.50 6.14
CA VAL A 67 -8.12 -15.92 6.02
C VAL A 67 -8.12 -16.64 7.37
N SER A 68 -7.17 -16.35 8.27
CA SER A 68 -7.11 -17.01 9.59
C SER A 68 -8.13 -16.52 10.61
N ILE A 69 -8.91 -15.46 10.31
CA ILE A 69 -9.95 -14.95 11.22
C ILE A 69 -11.35 -15.40 10.76
N TYR A 70 -11.45 -16.15 9.65
CA TYR A 70 -12.70 -16.76 9.18
C TYR A 70 -12.82 -18.26 9.52
N GLU A 71 -11.95 -18.79 10.37
CA GLU A 71 -12.15 -20.10 11.01
C GLU A 71 -12.51 -19.89 12.49
N ASP A 72 -13.78 -19.52 12.75
CA ASP A 72 -14.54 -19.77 13.98
C ASP A 72 -16.04 -19.53 13.71
#